data_AF-A0A7C2WTQ6-F1
#
_entry.id   AF-A0A7C2WTQ6-F1
#
_cell.length_a   1.000
_cell.length_b   1.000
_cell.length_c   1.000
_cell.angle_alpha   90.00
_cell.angle_beta   90.00
_cell.angle_gamma   90.00
#
_symmetry.space_group_name_H-M   'P 1'
#
loop_
_entity.id
_entity.type
_entity.pdbx_description
1 polymer ?
#
loop_
_entity_poly.entity_id
_entity_poly.type
_entity_poly.pdbx_seq_one_letter_code
_entity_poly.pdbx_strand_id
1 'polypeptide(L)' 'MNAKRANELTVLSLSAKTIADLEDAVNDWLKEQNNRAIVHDISFEYSSRRLIEYTAWVVYSHES' A
#
# COMPACT_ATOMS: atom_id res chain seq x y z
N MET A 1 -22.44 14.86 -21.90
CA MET A 1 -21.42 15.29 -20.91
C MET A 1 -21.63 14.47 -19.65
N ASN A 2 -20.77 13.50 -19.33
CA ASN A 2 -20.75 12.84 -18.02
C ASN A 2 -19.40 12.12 -17.86
N ALA A 3 -18.37 12.88 -17.48
CA ALA A 3 -17.12 12.27 -17.03
C ALA A 3 -17.30 11.91 -15.54
N LYS A 4 -17.82 10.71 -15.29
CA LYS A 4 -17.70 10.08 -13.96
C LYS A 4 -16.22 9.69 -13.83
N ARG A 5 -15.35 10.63 -13.45
CA ARG A 5 -14.00 10.30 -12.97
C ARG A 5 -14.21 9.62 -11.62
N ALA A 6 -14.34 8.30 -11.64
CA ALA A 6 -14.19 7.51 -10.44
C ALA A 6 -12.72 7.64 -10.03
N ASN A 7 -12.43 8.15 -8.82
CA ASN A 7 -11.14 7.88 -8.21
C ASN A 7 -11.06 6.36 -8.04
N GLU A 8 -10.31 5.69 -8.92
CA GLU A 8 -10.09 4.25 -8.81
C GLU A 8 -9.26 4.00 -7.54
N LEU A 9 -9.85 3.29 -6.58
CA LEU A 9 -9.16 2.83 -5.39
C LEU A 9 -8.33 1.60 -5.78
N THR A 10 -7.01 1.70 -5.59
CA THR A 10 -6.05 0.64 -5.83
C THR A 10 -5.54 0.10 -4.51
N VAL A 11 -5.29 -1.22 -4.46
CA VAL A 11 -4.72 -1.90 -3.30
C VAL A 11 -3.34 -2.43 -3.66
N LEU A 12 -2.33 -2.01 -2.91
CA LEU A 12 -0.98 -2.58 -2.95
C LEU A 12 -0.82 -3.57 -1.78
N SER A 13 -0.27 -4.75 -2.07
CA SER A 13 0.13 -5.73 -1.05
C SER A 13 1.65 -5.86 -1.06
N LEU A 14 2.29 -5.62 0.09
CA LEU A 14 3.72 -5.81 0.31
C LEU A 14 3.92 -6.87 1.39
N SER A 15 4.99 -7.67 1.29
CA SER A 15 5.33 -8.66 2.31
C SER A 15 6.82 -8.64 2.63
N ALA A 16 7.15 -8.78 3.91
CA ALA A 16 8.54 -8.84 4.38
C ALA A 16 8.69 -9.75 5.61
N LYS A 17 9.92 -10.19 5.88
CA LYS A 17 10.21 -11.09 7.03
C LYS A 17 10.20 -10.36 8.38
N THR A 18 10.43 -9.06 8.37
CA THR A 18 10.42 -8.22 9.57
C THR A 18 9.51 -7.03 9.36
N ILE A 19 9.00 -6.46 10.45
CA ILE A 19 8.17 -5.26 10.40
C ILE A 19 8.96 -4.04 9.90
N ALA A 20 10.24 -3.94 10.26
CA ALA A 20 11.11 -2.85 9.81
C ALA A 20 11.31 -2.86 8.28
N ASP A 21 11.59 -4.04 7.71
CA ASP A 21 11.72 -4.18 6.24
C ASP A 21 10.41 -3.83 5.52
N LEU A 22 9.26 -4.13 6.15
CA LEU A 22 7.94 -3.82 5.60
C LEU A 22 7.64 -2.32 5.64
N GLU A 23 7.97 -1.66 6.76
CA GLU A 23 7.84 -0.21 6.91
C GLU A 23 8.72 0.54 5.89
N ASP A 24 9.96 0.08 5.70
CA ASP A 24 10.87 0.63 4.69
C ASP A 24 10.29 0.45 3.27
N ALA A 25 9.75 -0.73 2.95
CA ALA A 25 9.13 -0.99 1.66
C ALA A 25 7.91 -0.11 1.38
N VAL A 26 7.05 0.11 2.39
CA VAL A 26 5.90 1.04 2.29
C VAL A 26 6.41 2.48 2.07
N ASN A 27 7.42 2.92 2.83
CA ASN A 27 7.97 4.27 2.72
C ASN A 27 8.63 4.52 1.35
N ASP A 28 9.38 3.56 0.84
CA ASP A 28 10.00 3.67 -0.47
C ASP A 28 8.96 3.71 -1.58
N TRP A 29 7.91 2.88 -1.50
CA TRP A 29 6.78 2.98 -2.41
C TRP A 29 6.09 4.35 -2.36
N LEU A 30 5.86 4.92 -1.17
CA LEU A 30 5.28 6.26 -1.02
C LEU A 30 6.13 7.34 -1.69
N LYS A 31 7.47 7.26 -1.55
CA LYS A 31 8.41 8.16 -2.24
C LYS A 31 8.34 7.99 -3.76
N GLU A 32 8.27 6.75 -4.25
CA GLU A 32 8.13 6.45 -5.69
C GLU A 32 6.84 7.04 -6.27
N GLN A 33 5.75 7.02 -5.51
CA GLN A 33 4.51 7.67 -5.93
C GLN A 33 4.62 9.20 -5.97
N ASN A 34 5.66 9.78 -5.37
CA ASN A 34 5.97 11.21 -5.40
C ASN A 34 4.74 12.08 -5.09
N ASN A 35 4.01 11.73 -4.03
CA ASN A 35 2.76 12.35 -3.58
C ASN A 35 1.59 12.33 -4.60
N ARG A 36 1.69 11.56 -5.69
CA ARG A 36 0.57 11.37 -6.64
C ARG A 36 -0.48 10.40 -6.13
N ALA A 37 -0.16 9.63 -5.09
CA ALA A 37 -1.08 8.72 -4.43
C ALA A 37 -1.64 9.38 -3.16
N ILE A 38 -2.97 9.51 -3.10
CA ILE A 38 -3.70 9.78 -1.86
C ILE A 38 -3.88 8.44 -1.16
N VAL A 39 -3.23 8.26 -0.02
CA VAL A 39 -3.39 7.08 0.83
C VAL A 39 -4.65 7.22 1.68
N HIS A 40 -5.51 6.20 1.62
CA HIS A 40 -6.74 6.12 2.42
C HIS A 40 -6.54 5.24 3.66
N ASP A 41 -5.86 4.11 3.52
CA ASP A 41 -5.62 3.17 4.62
C ASP A 41 -4.31 2.40 4.45
N ILE A 42 -3.68 2.06 5.57
CA ILE A 42 -2.53 1.15 5.64
C ILE A 42 -2.79 0.14 6.75
N SER A 43 -2.92 -1.13 6.38
CA SER A 43 -3.19 -2.23 7.31
C SER A 43 -2.05 -3.24 7.33
N PHE A 44 -1.62 -3.67 8.52
CA PHE A 44 -0.54 -4.64 8.71
C PHE A 44 -1.06 -5.95 9.29
N GLU A 45 -0.65 -7.08 8.71
CA GLU A 45 -1.00 -8.42 9.19
C GLU A 45 0.26 -9.27 9.41
N TYR A 46 0.26 -10.07 10.48
CA TYR A 46 1.30 -11.05 10.76
C TYR A 46 0.80 -12.46 10.47
N SER A 47 1.46 -13.16 9.56
CA SER A 47 1.18 -14.56 9.26
C SER A 47 2.26 -15.45 9.85
N SER A 48 1.87 -16.38 10.73
CA SER A 48 2.77 -17.35 11.37
C SER A 48 2.64 -18.77 10.81
N ARG A 49 1.70 -19.01 9.89
CA ARG A 49 1.27 -20.36 9.54
C ARG A 49 2.21 -21.13 8.60
N ARG A 50 3.21 -20.50 7.96
CA ARG A 50 4.14 -21.20 7.05
C ARG A 50 5.45 -20.49 6.73
N LEU A 51 5.45 -19.16 6.74
CA LEU A 51 6.61 -18.28 6.69
C LEU A 51 6.32 -17.17 7.70
N ILE A 52 7.26 -16.86 8.59
CA ILE A 52 7.15 -15.70 9.46
C ILE A 52 7.25 -14.49 8.53
N GLU A 53 6.10 -13.93 8.19
CA GLU A 53 5.98 -12.87 7.20
C GLU A 53 4.94 -11.86 7.66
N TYR A 54 5.31 -10.59 7.53
CA TYR A 54 4.45 -9.44 7.74
C TYR A 54 3.95 -8.98 6.38
N THR A 55 2.67 -8.63 6.29
CA THR A 55 2.06 -8.11 5.06
C THR A 55 1.45 -6.75 5.33
N ALA A 56 1.68 -5.78 4.44
CA ALA A 56 1.05 -4.47 4.45
C ALA A 56 0.09 -4.34 3.26
N TRP A 57 -1.09 -3.80 3.51
CA TRP A 57 -2.09 -3.46 2.52
C TRP A 57 -2.24 -1.95 2.47
N VAL A 58 -1.92 -1.32 1.34
CA VAL A 58 -2.07 0.12 1.15
C VAL A 58 -3.23 0.36 0.20
N VAL A 59 -4.28 1.03 0.68
CA VAL A 59 -5.41 1.48 -0.14
C VAL A 59 -5.15 2.93 -0.53
N TYR A 60 -5.10 3.20 -1.83
CA TYR A 60 -4.77 4.54 -2.33
C TYR A 60 -5.51 4.87 -3.62
N SER A 61 -5.57 6.15 -3.98
CA SER A 61 -6.06 6.62 -5.28
C SER A 61 -5.07 7.59 -5.90
N HIS A 62 -4.97 7.61 -7.23
CA HIS A 62 -4.13 8.60 -7.91
C HIS A 62 -4.87 9.91 -8.15
N GLU A 63 -4.23 11.04 -7.84
CA GLU A 63 -4.66 12.32 -8.41
C GLU A 63 -4.27 12.37 -9.89
N SER A 64 -5.27 12.51 -10.77
CA SER A 64 -5.07 12.66 -12.23
C SER A 64 -4.70 14.08 -12.62
#